data_AF-A0A1B8SBA6-F1
#
_entry.id   AF-A0A1B8SBA6-F1
#
_cell.length_a   1.000
_cell.length_b   1.000
_cell.length_c   1.000
_cell.angle_alpha   90.00
_cell.angle_beta   90.00
_cell.angle_gamma   90.00
#
_symmetry.space_group_name_H-M   'P 1'
#
loop_
_entity.id
_entity.type
_entity.pdbx_description
1 polymer ?
#
loop_
_entity_poly.entity_id
_entity_poly.type
_entity_poly.pdbx_seq_one_letter_code
_entity_poly.pdbx_strand_id
1 'polypeptide(L)' 'GKLTLRHASRLHHLGIGRAHAGTPVLILIAATTVTVISKTGHHLLASHHIDPDHNYWPNKQKNPGKSRGNL' A
#
# COMPACT_ATOMS: atom_id res chain seq x y z
N GLY A 1 9.09 0.24 -2.83
CA GLY A 1 7.99 0.67 -3.68
C GLY A 1 7.11 1.68 -2.99
N LYS A 2 6.65 2.66 -3.78
CA LYS A 2 5.47 3.49 -3.55
C LYS A 2 4.64 3.41 -4.83
N LEU A 3 3.33 3.37 -4.71
CA LEU A 3 2.40 3.43 -5.83
C LEU A 3 1.65 4.76 -5.76
N THR A 4 1.13 5.19 -6.90
CA THR A 4 0.23 6.34 -7.00
C THR A 4 -1.10 5.87 -7.56
N LEU A 5 -2.19 6.14 -6.85
CA LEU A 5 -3.55 5.80 -7.25
C LEU A 5 -4.35 7.10 -7.42
N ARG A 6 -5.19 7.18 -8.45
CA ARG A 6 -6.20 8.24 -8.55
C ARG A 6 -7.54 7.70 -8.08
N HIS A 7 -8.13 8.34 -7.07
CA HIS A 7 -9.42 7.98 -6.50
C HIS A 7 -10.19 9.24 -6.14
N ALA A 8 -11.50 9.29 -6.42
CA ALA A 8 -12.34 10.47 -6.19
C ALA A 8 -11.71 11.78 -6.73
N SER A 9 -11.19 11.75 -7.96
CA SER A 9 -10.51 12.87 -8.63
C SER A 9 -9.22 13.37 -7.95
N ARG A 10 -8.71 12.68 -6.94
CA ARG A 10 -7.47 13.03 -6.21
C ARG A 10 -6.41 11.96 -6.41
N LEU A 11 -5.14 12.38 -6.41
CA LEU A 11 -4.01 11.47 -6.35
C LEU A 11 -3.72 11.11 -4.89
N HIS A 12 -3.42 9.84 -4.64
CA HIS A 12 -3.00 9.32 -3.35
C HIS A 12 -1.77 8.42 -3.55
N HIS A 13 -0.89 8.43 -2.57
CA HIS A 13 0.33 7.63 -2.53
C HIS A 13 0.18 6.45 -1.58
N LEU A 14 0.48 5.25 -2.06
CA LEU A 14 0.36 4.02 -1.30
C LEU A 14 1.76 3.46 -1.03
N GLY A 15 2.14 3.36 0.23
CA GLY A 15 3.45 2.82 0.60
C GLY A 15 3.44 1.29 0.65
N ILE A 16 4.16 0.61 -0.23
CA ILE A 16 4.23 -0.87 -0.22
C ILE A 16 5.54 -1.43 0.39
N GLY A 17 6.52 -0.57 0.67
CA GLY A 17 7.81 -0.96 1.29
C GLY A 17 8.93 -1.09 0.26
N ARG A 18 10.16 -0.66 0.61
CA ARG A 18 11.28 -0.48 -0.34
C ARG A 18 11.60 -1.73 -1.16
N ALA A 19 11.57 -2.92 -0.53
CA ALA A 19 11.86 -4.22 -1.16
C ALA A 19 11.01 -4.54 -2.41
N HIS A 20 9.80 -3.97 -2.53
CA HIS A 20 8.90 -4.22 -3.66
C HIS A 20 9.02 -3.14 -4.76
N ALA A 21 10.17 -2.47 -4.88
CA ALA A 21 10.40 -1.55 -5.99
C ALA A 21 10.54 -2.33 -7.31
N GLY A 22 9.94 -1.83 -8.39
CA GLY A 22 9.96 -2.49 -9.71
C GLY A 22 9.11 -3.74 -9.82
N THR A 23 8.43 -4.18 -8.75
CA THR A 23 7.52 -5.33 -8.80
C THR A 23 6.22 -4.95 -9.52
N PRO A 24 5.80 -5.66 -10.59
CA PRO A 24 4.48 -5.47 -11.18
C PRO A 24 3.38 -5.90 -10.20
N VAL A 25 2.30 -5.13 -10.13
CA VAL A 25 1.23 -5.36 -9.15
C VAL A 25 -0.15 -5.43 -9.79
N LEU A 26 -1.06 -6.16 -9.13
CA LEU A 26 -2.50 -6.04 -9.28
C LEU A 26 -3.03 -5.21 -8.11
N ILE A 27 -3.89 -4.23 -8.38
CA ILE A 27 -4.50 -3.37 -7.37
C ILE A 27 -6.00 -3.63 -7.37
N LEU A 28 -6.54 -4.02 -6.21
CA LEU A 28 -7.98 -4.19 -5.99
C LEU A 28 -8.46 -3.05 -5.10
N ILE A 29 -9.52 -2.37 -5.51
CA ILE A 29 -10.11 -1.24 -4.81
C ILE A 29 -11.54 -1.62 -4.42
N ALA A 30 -11.81 -1.64 -3.13
CA ALA A 30 -13.14 -1.80 -2.55
C ALA A 30 -13.61 -0.46 -1.95
N ALA A 31 -14.82 -0.43 -1.38
CA ALA A 31 -15.43 0.78 -0.83
C ALA A 31 -14.54 1.51 0.19
N THR A 32 -13.79 0.78 1.02
CA THR A 32 -13.00 1.35 2.13
C THR A 32 -11.53 0.97 2.10
N THR A 33 -11.11 0.13 1.16
CA THR A 33 -9.81 -0.55 1.23
C THR A 33 -9.19 -0.68 -0.15
N VAL A 34 -7.86 -0.50 -0.21
CA VAL A 34 -7.04 -0.84 -1.37
C VAL A 34 -6.10 -1.98 -1.01
N THR A 35 -6.11 -3.03 -1.82
CA THR A 35 -5.28 -4.22 -1.66
C THR A 35 -4.29 -4.29 -2.83
N VAL A 36 -3.00 -4.46 -2.52
CA VAL A 36 -1.93 -4.57 -3.52
C VAL A 36 -1.37 -5.98 -3.51
N ILE A 37 -1.41 -6.66 -4.65
CA ILE A 37 -0.98 -8.04 -4.83
C ILE A 37 0.17 -8.08 -5.83
N SER A 38 1.18 -8.92 -5.58
CA SER A 38 2.25 -9.18 -6.56
C SER A 38 1.67 -9.87 -7.79
N LYS A 39 1.86 -9.30 -8.98
CA LYS A 39 1.32 -9.87 -10.22
C LYS A 39 1.99 -11.22 -10.57
N THR A 40 3.25 -11.40 -10.22
CA THR A 40 4.02 -12.62 -10.52
C THR A 40 4.03 -13.60 -9.34
N GLY A 41 4.12 -13.08 -8.12
CA GLY A 41 4.22 -13.90 -6.90
C GLY A 41 2.85 -14.27 -6.30
N HIS A 42 1.76 -13.68 -6.78
CA HIS A 42 0.38 -13.96 -6.34
C HIS A 42 0.11 -13.84 -4.83
N HIS A 43 0.96 -13.13 -4.09
CA HIS A 43 0.81 -12.87 -2.66
C HIS A 43 0.50 -11.39 -2.37
N LEU A 44 -0.10 -11.14 -1.21
CA LEU A 44 -0.37 -9.80 -0.71
C LEU A 44 0.93 -9.03 -0.41
N LEU A 45 1.03 -7.80 -0.90
CA LEU A 45 2.14 -6.87 -0.63
C LEU A 45 1.77 -5.81 0.42
N ALA A 46 0.54 -5.28 0.34
CA ALA A 46 0.06 -4.24 1.24
C ALA A 46 -1.47 -4.16 1.24
N SER A 47 -2.02 -3.66 2.36
CA SER A 47 -3.42 -3.23 2.48
C SER A 47 -3.47 -1.81 3.04
N HIS A 48 -4.40 -1.01 2.54
CA HIS A 48 -4.56 0.40 2.84
C HIS A 48 -6.02 0.72 3.11
N HIS A 49 -6.30 1.57 4.09
CA HIS A 49 -7.61 2.19 4.21
C HIS A 49 -7.71 3.39 3.28
N ILE A 50 -8.88 3.57 2.66
CA ILE A 50 -9.20 4.79 1.92
C ILE A 50 -9.48 5.88 2.96
N ASP A 51 -8.64 6.90 2.95
CA ASP A 51 -8.78 8.09 3.79
C ASP A 51 -8.73 9.30 2.86
N PRO A 52 -9.88 9.95 2.59
CA PRO A 52 -9.96 11.02 1.60
C PRO A 52 -9.18 12.27 2.03
N ASP A 53 -8.91 12.43 3.33
CA ASP A 53 -8.25 13.61 3.88
C ASP A 53 -6.73 13.52 3.78
N HIS A 54 -6.20 12.32 3.51
CA HIS A 54 -4.77 12.06 3.43
C HIS A 54 -4.29 11.71 2.02
N ASN A 55 -3.27 12.42 1.56
CA ASN A 55 -2.58 12.12 0.29
C ASN A 55 -1.71 10.85 0.39
N TYR A 56 -1.42 10.33 1.60
CA TYR A 56 -0.59 9.14 1.78
C TYR A 56 -1.31 8.10 2.62
N TRP A 57 -1.41 6.88 2.09
CA TRP A 57 -2.00 5.74 2.78
C TRP A 57 -0.90 4.73 3.15
N PRO A 58 -0.59 4.56 4.46
CA PRO A 58 0.43 3.62 4.89
C PRO A 58 -0.03 2.16 4.76
N ASN A 59 0.91 1.23 4.62
CA ASN A 59 0.61 -0.21 4.67
C ASN A 59 0.17 -0.62 6.08
N LYS A 60 -1.03 -1.21 6.19
CA LYS A 60 -1.62 -1.69 7.44
C LYS A 60 -1.25 -3.14 7.78
N GLN A 61 -0.57 -3.85 6.88
CA GLN A 61 -0.06 -5.21 7.12
C GLN A 61 1.24 -5.21 7.96
N LYS A 62 1.89 -4.06 8.14
CA LYS A 62 3.17 -4.02 8.87
C LYS A 62 2.91 -4.17 10.37
N ASN A 63 3.32 -5.30 10.95
CA ASN A 63 3.23 -5.50 12.41
C ASN A 63 3.90 -4.33 13.16
N PRO A 64 3.19 -3.68 14.10
CA PRO A 64 3.72 -2.55 14.86
C PRO A 64 4.98 -2.92 15.67
N GLY A 65 5.17 -4.19 16.01
CA GLY A 65 6.34 -4.70 16.76
C GLY A 65 7.66 -4.79 15.97
N LYS A 66 7.67 -4.51 14.65
CA LYS A 66 8.90 -4.57 13.83
C LYS A 66 9.45 -3.20 13.44
N SER A 67 8.94 -2.14 14.08
CA SER A 67 9.31 -0.75 13.79
C SER A 67 9.99 -0.10 15.00
N ARG A 68 11.15 -0.62 15.39
CA ARG A 68 12.23 0.05 16.12
C ARG A 68 13.24 -1.03 16.51
N GLY A 69 14.46 -0.95 15.98
CA GLY A 69 15.58 -1.56 16.69
C GLY A 69 15.71 -0.80 18.01
N ASN A 70 15.76 -1.52 19.13
CA ASN A 70 16.21 -0.94 20.38
C ASN A 70 17.64 -0.43 20.13
N LEU A 71 17.84 0.88 20.24
CA LEU A 71 19.13 1.49 20.53
C LEU A 71 19.24 1.61 22.05
#